data_AF-A0AAF1AVX0-F1
#
_entry.id   AF-A0AAF1AVX0-F1
#
_cell.length_a   1.000
_cell.length_b   1.000
_cell.length_c   1.000
_cell.angle_alpha   90.00
_cell.angle_beta   90.00
_cell.angle_gamma   90.00
#
_symmetry.space_group_name_H-M   'P 1'
#
loop_
_entity.id
_entity.type
_entity.pdbx_description
1 polymer ?
#
loop_
_entity_poly.entity_id
_entity_poly.type
_entity_poly.pdbx_seq_one_letter_code
_entity_poly.pdbx_strand_id
1 'polypeptide(L)'
;MEGLKKLEKVQNTIMFLQNHNLIDSSSSPHLNHPDSNRFLANLLLLLIQPCGQLDMEAKSHLISATLPKISASFLEEASLFLGENIGEEGFCNGIHSDQKAVVQSLNSEISDMAIVGYDAMQRANSTLEDFCRSYFMFHGMDANKPQTTFRYLPLLSFTESYIYQLDNLNEKLMQLPTSGDPLNKPPDAEGNRSCIISSAESFKTDPFRPLVLLLERLGLLTERIKEEFKCGEQYWTIERKLCSALTNRLEISIDDVKMAIHLKSFDYRVLNLLLYQLRGEKVNELHMDFLSVSEFLVEVSDDLFDYEDDVLENSFNVLRMFVRIYGSGRAPVMLAKFIAEAEEKYNCLLKALDPILSVKYQRRCEEATSEGGEKSTSPLGSWTIPPIIKDEELYRSEHLRPTTATN
;
A
#
# COMPACT_ATOMS: atom_id res chain seq x y z
N MET A 1 17.81 10.70 17.86
CA MET A 1 18.43 10.95 19.18
C MET A 1 18.48 9.71 20.07
N GLU A 2 17.43 8.89 20.16
CA GLU A 2 17.41 7.70 21.03
C GLU A 2 18.36 6.58 20.57
N GLY A 3 18.50 6.34 19.27
CA GLY A 3 19.46 5.38 18.72
C GLY A 3 20.92 5.74 19.05
N LEU A 4 21.26 7.04 19.03
CA LEU A 4 22.58 7.53 19.43
C LEU A 4 22.85 7.29 20.92
N LYS A 5 21.86 7.51 21.79
CA LYS A 5 21.98 7.20 23.23
C LYS A 5 22.16 5.70 23.50
N LYS A 6 21.51 4.83 22.72
CA LYS A 6 21.70 3.37 22.82
C LYS A 6 23.12 2.96 22.40
N LEU A 7 23.62 3.52 21.30
CA LEU A 7 25.00 3.29 20.84
C LEU A 7 26.05 3.81 21.84
N GLU A 8 25.84 4.99 22.39
CA GLU A 8 26.70 5.57 23.44
C GLU A 8 26.73 4.69 24.69
N LYS A 9 25.58 4.14 25.11
CA LYS A 9 25.49 3.22 26.25
C LYS A 9 26.26 1.91 26.00
N VAL A 10 26.15 1.35 24.79
CA VAL A 10 26.92 0.16 24.40
C VAL A 10 28.42 0.48 24.38
N GLN A 11 28.83 1.61 23.80
CA GLN A 11 30.23 2.03 23.75
C GLN A 11 30.84 2.24 25.14
N ASN A 12 30.11 2.88 26.05
CA ASN A 12 30.54 3.06 27.44
C ASN A 12 30.69 1.73 28.18
N THR A 13 29.82 0.76 27.88
CA THR A 13 29.87 -0.59 28.45
C THR A 13 31.09 -1.37 27.93
N ILE A 14 31.43 -1.22 26.64
CA ILE A 14 32.66 -1.80 26.07
C ILE A 14 33.90 -1.23 26.76
N MET A 15 33.97 0.09 26.94
CA MET A 15 35.08 0.74 27.65
C MET A 15 35.21 0.24 29.09
N PHE A 16 34.07 0.05 29.77
CA PHE A 16 34.05 -0.51 31.12
C PHE A 16 34.59 -1.95 31.17
N LEU A 17 34.19 -2.81 30.23
CA LEU A 17 34.69 -4.19 30.13
C LEU A 17 36.22 -4.23 29.85
N GLN A 18 36.72 -3.30 29.03
CA GLN A 18 38.16 -3.15 28.74
C GLN A 18 38.93 -2.74 30.00
N ASN A 19 38.44 -1.75 30.74
CA ASN A 19 39.08 -1.26 31.97
C ASN A 19 39.17 -2.32 33.08
N HIS A 20 38.31 -3.33 33.04
CA HIS A 20 38.30 -4.46 33.97
C HIS A 20 38.99 -5.72 33.41
N ASN A 21 39.70 -5.62 32.27
CA ASN A 21 40.39 -6.72 31.59
C ASN A 21 39.49 -7.93 31.27
N LEU A 22 38.18 -7.71 31.10
CA LEU A 22 37.21 -8.76 30.74
C LEU A 22 37.16 -9.00 29.23
N ILE A 23 37.57 -8.00 28.46
CA ILE A 23 37.83 -8.09 27.02
C ILE A 23 39.22 -7.51 26.79
N ASP A 24 40.13 -8.33 26.27
CA ASP A 24 41.53 -7.96 26.09
C ASP A 24 41.94 -8.09 24.63
N SER A 25 42.71 -7.13 24.14
CA SER A 25 43.30 -7.09 22.81
C SER A 25 44.34 -8.19 22.54
N SER A 26 44.72 -8.98 23.56
CA SER A 26 45.86 -9.90 23.50
C SER A 26 45.55 -11.40 23.64
N SER A 27 44.28 -11.84 23.70
CA SER A 27 43.96 -13.27 23.80
C SER A 27 42.79 -13.74 22.91
N SER A 28 43.05 -14.80 22.14
CA SER A 28 42.16 -15.52 21.21
C SER A 28 41.63 -14.73 19.99
N PRO A 29 41.78 -15.24 18.74
CA PRO A 29 41.31 -14.56 17.53
C PRO A 29 39.78 -14.37 17.47
N HIS A 30 39.00 -15.09 18.29
CA HIS A 30 37.54 -14.93 18.37
C HIS A 30 37.08 -13.81 19.32
N LEU A 31 37.92 -13.35 20.24
CA LEU A 31 37.60 -12.24 21.16
C LEU A 31 37.94 -10.86 20.59
N ASN A 32 38.74 -10.80 19.53
CA ASN A 32 39.17 -9.55 18.90
C ASN A 32 38.21 -9.05 17.79
N HIS A 33 37.05 -9.67 17.59
CA HIS A 33 36.05 -9.19 16.64
C HIS A 33 35.22 -8.05 17.26
N PRO A 34 34.99 -6.93 16.55
CA PRO A 34 34.14 -5.83 17.02
C PRO A 34 32.75 -6.30 17.47
N ASP A 35 32.21 -7.32 16.79
CA ASP A 35 30.91 -7.89 17.12
C ASP A 35 30.94 -8.73 18.41
N SER A 36 32.07 -9.36 18.76
CA SER A 36 32.23 -10.06 20.04
C SER A 36 32.13 -9.09 21.21
N ASN A 37 32.84 -7.95 21.11
CA ASN A 37 32.78 -6.89 22.13
C ASN A 37 31.38 -6.29 22.25
N ARG A 38 30.70 -6.09 21.11
CA ARG A 38 29.33 -5.59 21.08
C ARG A 38 28.34 -6.59 21.68
N PHE A 39 28.48 -7.88 21.37
CA PHE A 39 27.65 -8.95 21.93
C PHE A 39 27.79 -9.01 23.46
N LEU A 40 29.02 -9.01 23.97
CA LEU A 40 29.29 -9.04 25.42
C LEU A 40 28.75 -7.80 26.14
N ALA A 41 28.89 -6.62 25.53
CA ALA A 41 28.32 -5.40 26.07
C ALA A 41 26.79 -5.45 26.15
N ASN A 42 26.12 -5.96 25.10
CA ASN A 42 24.67 -6.13 25.11
C ASN A 42 24.21 -7.17 26.15
N LEU A 43 24.95 -8.27 26.29
CA LEU A 43 24.68 -9.27 27.31
C LEU A 43 24.78 -8.66 28.72
N LEU A 44 25.87 -7.93 29.02
CA LEU A 44 26.03 -7.27 30.31
C LEU A 44 24.91 -6.26 30.59
N LEU A 45 24.52 -5.47 29.59
CA LEU A 45 23.40 -4.55 29.70
C LEU A 45 22.08 -5.26 30.01
N LEU A 46 21.83 -6.43 29.41
CA LEU A 46 20.67 -7.28 29.72
C LEU A 46 20.70 -7.77 31.17
N LEU A 47 21.87 -8.16 31.70
CA LEU A 47 21.98 -8.65 33.08
C LEU A 47 21.68 -7.57 34.13
N ILE A 48 22.05 -6.33 33.80
CA ILE A 48 21.86 -5.18 34.68
C ILE A 48 20.40 -4.68 34.65
N GLN A 49 19.63 -5.00 33.61
CA GLN A 49 18.22 -4.60 33.55
C GLN A 49 17.38 -5.27 34.65
N PRO A 50 16.44 -4.55 35.29
CA PRO A 50 15.51 -5.14 36.25
C PRO A 50 14.73 -6.31 35.61
N CYS A 51 14.63 -7.43 36.31
CA CYS A 51 13.88 -8.61 35.86
C CYS A 51 13.12 -9.18 37.05
N GLY A 52 11.86 -8.77 37.21
CA GLY A 52 11.04 -9.14 38.36
C GLY A 52 11.69 -8.81 39.70
N GLN A 53 11.68 -9.78 40.63
CA GLN A 53 12.29 -9.68 41.96
C GLN A 53 13.74 -10.20 42.01
N LEU A 54 14.35 -10.53 40.87
CA LEU A 54 15.71 -11.08 40.84
C LEU A 54 16.75 -9.98 41.06
N ASP A 55 17.57 -10.13 42.09
CA ASP A 55 18.75 -9.32 42.32
C ASP A 55 19.94 -9.76 41.44
N MET A 56 21.05 -9.02 41.50
CA MET A 56 22.21 -9.29 40.65
C MET A 56 22.91 -10.62 40.97
N GLU A 57 22.90 -11.04 42.24
CA GLU A 57 23.55 -12.27 42.70
C GLU A 57 22.77 -13.50 42.22
N ALA A 58 21.45 -13.46 42.36
CA ALA A 58 20.54 -14.49 41.85
C ALA A 58 20.64 -14.64 40.31
N LYS A 59 20.69 -13.53 39.56
CA LYS A 59 20.88 -13.57 38.10
C LYS A 59 22.21 -14.21 37.70
N SER A 60 23.29 -13.83 38.36
CA SER A 60 24.63 -14.39 38.11
C SER A 60 24.66 -15.90 38.36
N HIS A 61 24.10 -16.36 39.49
CA HIS A 61 23.99 -17.77 39.79
C HIS A 61 23.17 -18.55 38.75
N LEU A 62 22.01 -18.02 38.35
CA LEU A 62 21.15 -18.67 37.35
C LEU A 62 21.87 -18.87 36.01
N ILE A 63 22.61 -17.85 35.56
CA ILE A 63 23.37 -17.92 34.31
C ILE A 63 24.49 -18.92 34.42
N SER A 64 25.26 -18.90 35.50
CA SER A 64 26.35 -19.86 35.71
C SER A 64 25.89 -21.31 35.72
N ALA A 65 24.67 -21.58 36.22
CA ALA A 65 24.08 -22.91 36.27
C ALA A 65 23.44 -23.36 34.95
N THR A 66 23.01 -22.41 34.12
CA THR A 66 22.20 -22.68 32.92
C THR A 66 23.03 -22.62 31.64
N LEU A 67 23.95 -21.65 31.53
CA LEU A 67 24.78 -21.43 30.35
C LEU A 67 25.57 -22.68 29.90
N PRO A 68 26.13 -23.53 30.80
CA PRO A 68 26.80 -24.77 30.38
C PRO A 68 25.88 -25.81 29.74
N LYS A 69 24.55 -25.69 29.94
CA LYS A 69 23.54 -26.59 29.39
C LYS A 69 23.02 -26.13 28.03
N ILE A 70 23.35 -24.90 27.62
CA ILE A 70 22.92 -24.30 26.36
C ILE A 70 23.92 -24.69 25.28
N SER A 71 23.49 -25.54 24.33
CA SER A 71 24.28 -25.87 23.13
C SER A 71 23.94 -24.95 21.96
N ALA A 72 24.81 -24.91 20.95
CA ALA A 72 24.53 -24.20 19.71
C ALA A 72 23.25 -24.73 19.02
N SER A 73 23.07 -26.05 18.99
CA SER A 73 21.85 -26.68 18.45
C SER A 73 20.58 -26.31 19.20
N PHE A 74 20.66 -26.12 20.52
CA PHE A 74 19.54 -25.64 21.32
C PHE A 74 19.21 -24.18 21.02
N LEU A 75 20.22 -23.33 20.77
CA LEU A 75 20.00 -21.93 20.37
C LEU A 75 19.37 -21.83 18.97
N GLU A 76 19.77 -22.71 18.04
CA GLU A 76 19.14 -22.81 16.71
C GLU A 76 17.67 -23.25 16.83
N GLU A 77 17.38 -24.28 17.63
CA GLU A 77 16.01 -24.72 17.92
C GLU A 77 15.18 -23.63 18.60
N ALA A 78 15.74 -22.95 19.60
CA ALA A 78 15.09 -21.85 20.29
C ALA A 78 14.82 -20.65 19.36
N SER A 79 15.69 -20.41 18.37
CA SER A 79 15.48 -19.34 17.38
C SER A 79 14.27 -19.61 16.48
N LEU A 80 14.03 -20.88 16.14
CA LEU A 80 12.85 -21.31 15.41
C LEU A 80 11.59 -21.15 16.28
N PHE A 81 11.66 -21.55 17.55
CA PHE A 81 10.53 -21.47 18.47
C PHE A 81 10.14 -20.03 18.86
N LEU A 82 11.14 -19.19 19.16
CA LEU A 82 10.94 -17.78 19.54
C LEU A 82 10.63 -16.88 18.34
N GLY A 83 11.02 -17.29 17.13
CA GLY A 83 10.60 -16.64 15.89
C GLY A 83 9.11 -16.81 15.58
N GLU A 84 8.46 -17.83 16.16
CA GLU A 84 7.03 -18.13 15.97
C GLU A 84 6.11 -17.52 17.05
N ASN A 85 6.61 -17.03 18.19
CA ASN A 85 5.76 -16.56 19.31
C ASN A 85 6.39 -15.43 20.15
N ILE A 86 6.34 -14.19 19.68
CA ILE A 86 6.29 -13.03 20.59
C ILE A 86 4.91 -12.39 20.46
N GLY A 87 3.97 -13.04 21.15
CA GLY A 87 2.60 -12.63 21.42
C GLY A 87 2.08 -13.47 22.59
N GLU A 88 2.34 -13.02 23.81
CA GLU A 88 1.66 -13.43 25.05
C GLU A 88 0.14 -13.15 24.89
N GLU A 89 -0.87 -13.97 25.21
CA GLU A 89 -1.07 -15.23 25.93
C GLU A 89 -2.37 -15.87 25.39
N GLY A 90 -2.49 -17.21 25.35
CA GLY A 90 -3.79 -17.90 25.21
C GLY A 90 -3.81 -19.27 24.52
N PHE A 91 -3.46 -20.30 25.29
CA PHE A 91 -3.71 -21.74 25.13
C PHE A 91 -4.41 -22.31 23.85
N CYS A 92 -3.68 -23.26 23.25
CA CYS A 92 -4.04 -24.44 22.43
C CYS A 92 -5.53 -24.72 22.10
N ASN A 93 -5.82 -24.94 20.81
CA ASN A 93 -6.06 -26.31 20.32
C ASN A 93 -6.08 -26.40 18.78
N GLY A 94 -5.61 -27.55 18.31
CA GLY A 94 -5.21 -27.91 16.94
C GLY A 94 -6.11 -27.46 15.78
N ILE A 95 -5.47 -27.24 14.64
CA ILE A 95 -6.00 -27.51 13.29
C ILE A 95 -4.85 -27.55 12.27
N HIS A 96 -4.80 -28.68 11.57
CA HIS A 96 -4.25 -28.99 10.24
C HIS A 96 -2.77 -28.69 9.88
N SER A 97 -2.05 -29.80 9.67
CA SER A 97 -0.69 -29.94 9.13
C SER A 97 -0.50 -29.55 7.66
N ASP A 98 -1.55 -29.07 6.97
CA ASP A 98 -1.47 -28.74 5.53
C ASP A 98 -1.18 -27.25 5.24
N GLN A 99 -1.28 -26.36 6.23
CA GLN A 99 -0.87 -24.94 6.07
C GLN A 99 0.63 -24.71 6.33
N LYS A 100 1.28 -25.64 7.06
CA LYS A 100 2.69 -25.50 7.49
C LYS A 100 3.68 -25.62 6.32
N ALA A 101 3.35 -26.45 5.32
CA ALA A 101 4.16 -26.60 4.11
C ALA A 101 4.07 -25.36 3.19
N VAL A 102 2.90 -24.72 3.12
CA VAL A 102 2.69 -23.52 2.30
C VAL A 102 3.46 -22.33 2.88
N VAL A 103 3.45 -22.14 4.21
CA VAL A 103 4.17 -21.03 4.86
C VAL A 103 5.69 -21.24 4.85
N GLN A 104 6.18 -22.48 5.00
CA GLN A 104 7.62 -22.78 4.91
C GLN A 104 8.16 -22.64 3.48
N SER A 105 7.39 -23.02 2.46
CA SER A 105 7.74 -22.82 1.04
C SER A 105 7.77 -21.33 0.67
N LEU A 106 6.81 -20.55 1.18
CA LEU A 106 6.78 -19.10 0.99
C LEU A 106 7.96 -18.41 1.68
N ASN A 107 8.37 -18.86 2.87
CA ASN A 107 9.51 -18.26 3.57
C ASN A 107 10.88 -18.58 2.95
N SER A 108 11.05 -19.65 2.16
CA SER A 108 12.33 -19.91 1.48
C SER A 108 12.41 -19.31 0.07
N GLU A 109 11.27 -19.11 -0.62
CA GLU A 109 11.25 -18.55 -1.97
C GLU A 109 10.96 -17.03 -2.02
N ILE A 110 10.27 -16.47 -1.02
CA ILE A 110 9.97 -15.01 -0.95
C ILE A 110 11.07 -14.23 -0.25
N SER A 111 12.01 -14.89 0.45
CA SER A 111 12.94 -14.22 1.36
C SER A 111 13.94 -13.24 0.72
N ASP A 112 14.09 -13.18 -0.61
CA ASP A 112 15.04 -12.27 -1.26
C ASP A 112 14.45 -11.46 -2.44
N MET A 113 13.15 -11.53 -2.71
CA MET A 113 12.52 -10.70 -3.74
C MET A 113 11.90 -9.46 -3.09
N ALA A 114 12.33 -8.27 -3.53
CA ALA A 114 11.68 -7.03 -3.12
C ALA A 114 10.20 -7.09 -3.54
N ILE A 115 9.32 -7.14 -2.54
CA ILE A 115 7.87 -7.22 -2.71
C ILE A 115 7.30 -5.96 -3.38
N VAL A 116 8.03 -4.83 -3.26
CA VAL A 116 7.72 -3.54 -3.87
C VAL A 116 8.93 -3.07 -4.68
N GLY A 117 8.72 -2.79 -5.96
CA GLY A 117 9.70 -2.25 -6.89
C GLY A 117 9.88 -0.74 -6.73
N TYR A 118 11.06 -0.25 -7.12
CA TYR A 118 11.39 1.18 -7.06
C TYR A 118 10.41 2.06 -7.83
N ASP A 119 10.00 1.63 -9.03
CA ASP A 119 9.05 2.37 -9.86
C ASP A 119 7.70 2.55 -9.15
N ALA A 120 7.23 1.51 -8.46
CA ALA A 120 5.98 1.58 -7.70
C ALA A 120 6.10 2.58 -6.54
N MET A 121 7.25 2.60 -5.85
CA MET A 121 7.51 3.60 -4.81
C MET A 121 7.59 5.02 -5.37
N GLN A 122 8.21 5.22 -6.54
CA GLN A 122 8.30 6.53 -7.14
C GLN A 122 6.93 7.08 -7.53
N ARG A 123 6.09 6.22 -8.11
CA ARG A 123 4.74 6.59 -8.58
C ARG A 123 3.79 6.83 -7.42
N ALA A 124 3.89 6.04 -6.35
CA ALA A 124 3.16 6.25 -5.10
C ALA A 124 3.38 7.63 -4.45
N ASN A 125 4.47 8.35 -4.78
CA ASN A 125 4.79 9.62 -4.13
C ASN A 125 3.73 10.71 -4.33
N SER A 126 3.15 10.81 -5.53
CA SER A 126 2.10 11.81 -5.80
C SER A 126 0.85 11.50 -5.00
N THR A 127 0.43 10.23 -4.96
CA THR A 127 -0.69 9.75 -4.14
C THR A 127 -0.45 10.06 -2.66
N LEU A 128 0.75 9.77 -2.16
CA LEU A 128 1.10 10.03 -0.75
C LEU A 128 1.14 11.52 -0.42
N GLU A 129 1.63 12.36 -1.33
CA GLU A 129 1.62 13.81 -1.15
C GLU A 129 0.18 14.34 -1.06
N ASP A 130 -0.68 13.95 -2.01
CA ASP A 130 -2.09 14.33 -1.96
C ASP A 130 -2.77 13.81 -0.70
N PHE A 131 -2.60 12.52 -0.38
CA PHE A 131 -3.13 11.92 0.83
C PHE A 131 -2.72 12.70 2.08
N CYS A 132 -1.44 13.06 2.21
CA CYS A 132 -0.98 13.85 3.36
C CYS A 132 -1.65 15.23 3.42
N ARG A 133 -1.77 15.93 2.28
CA ARG A 133 -2.38 17.28 2.22
C ARG A 133 -3.89 17.26 2.44
N SER A 134 -4.57 16.20 1.99
CA SER A 134 -6.02 16.10 1.94
C SER A 134 -6.60 15.36 3.15
N TYR A 135 -5.93 14.32 3.67
CA TYR A 135 -6.47 13.48 4.75
C TYR A 135 -5.97 13.87 6.14
N PHE A 136 -4.75 14.39 6.29
CA PHE A 136 -4.21 14.67 7.63
C PHE A 136 -5.09 15.63 8.45
N MET A 137 -5.80 16.55 7.81
CA MET A 137 -6.72 17.45 8.50
C MET A 137 -7.89 16.73 9.19
N PHE A 138 -8.36 15.60 8.64
CA PHE A 138 -9.38 14.74 9.27
C PHE A 138 -8.84 13.97 10.48
N HIS A 139 -7.51 13.91 10.60
CA HIS A 139 -6.77 13.31 11.70
C HIS A 139 -6.21 14.35 12.67
N GLY A 140 -6.59 15.62 12.55
CA GLY A 140 -6.04 16.70 13.39
C GLY A 140 -4.52 16.88 13.23
N MET A 141 -3.96 16.38 12.13
CA MET A 141 -2.55 16.45 11.77
C MET A 141 -2.29 17.61 10.81
N ASP A 142 -1.03 18.00 10.70
CA ASP A 142 -0.56 19.06 9.82
C ASP A 142 0.52 18.50 8.90
N ALA A 143 0.25 18.50 7.60
CA ALA A 143 1.16 17.98 6.57
C ALA A 143 2.50 18.73 6.55
N ASN A 144 2.53 19.98 7.01
CA ASN A 144 3.73 20.82 7.05
C ASN A 144 4.61 20.55 8.28
N LYS A 145 4.23 19.61 9.15
CA LYS A 145 5.02 19.20 10.31
C LYS A 145 5.76 17.90 10.00
N PRO A 146 7.09 17.95 9.73
CA PRO A 146 7.84 16.77 9.34
C PRO A 146 7.75 15.63 10.36
N GLN A 147 7.65 15.94 11.65
CA GLN A 147 7.60 14.93 12.70
C GLN A 147 6.35 14.05 12.62
N THR A 148 5.18 14.64 12.29
CA THR A 148 3.95 13.88 12.11
C THR A 148 3.97 13.10 10.81
N THR A 149 4.48 13.70 9.73
CA THR A 149 4.60 13.04 8.43
C THR A 149 5.53 11.83 8.51
N PHE A 150 6.78 12.02 8.92
CA PHE A 150 7.78 10.94 8.98
C PHE A 150 7.48 9.83 10.00
N ARG A 151 6.58 10.07 10.96
CA ARG A 151 6.16 9.05 11.92
C ARG A 151 5.34 7.94 11.25
N TYR A 152 4.46 8.30 10.32
CA TYR A 152 3.49 7.36 9.72
C TYR A 152 3.83 7.03 8.26
N LEU A 153 4.55 7.91 7.58
CA LEU A 153 4.92 7.78 6.18
C LEU A 153 5.56 6.43 5.81
N PRO A 154 6.44 5.79 6.62
CA PRO A 154 7.04 4.51 6.21
C PRO A 154 6.00 3.42 5.92
N LEU A 155 4.97 3.28 6.76
CA LEU A 155 3.95 2.24 6.55
C LEU A 155 2.95 2.64 5.46
N LEU A 156 2.55 3.92 5.44
CA LEU A 156 1.64 4.44 4.41
C LEU A 156 2.29 4.31 3.02
N SER A 157 3.56 4.70 2.90
CA SER A 157 4.32 4.61 1.66
C SER A 157 4.51 3.17 1.21
N PHE A 158 4.87 2.26 2.13
CA PHE A 158 4.97 0.84 1.80
C PHE A 158 3.63 0.29 1.28
N THR A 159 2.53 0.61 1.96
CA THR A 159 1.19 0.12 1.62
C THR A 159 0.76 0.64 0.25
N GLU A 160 0.86 1.94 0.03
CA GLU A 160 0.50 2.56 -1.25
C GLU A 160 1.36 2.00 -2.39
N SER A 161 2.67 1.90 -2.20
CA SER A 161 3.57 1.35 -3.22
C SER A 161 3.25 -0.11 -3.52
N TYR A 162 2.80 -0.87 -2.52
CA TYR A 162 2.36 -2.25 -2.70
C TYR A 162 1.07 -2.33 -3.51
N ILE A 163 0.07 -1.51 -3.20
CA ILE A 163 -1.19 -1.44 -3.96
C ILE A 163 -0.90 -1.03 -5.41
N TYR A 164 -0.08 0.01 -5.61
CA TYR A 164 0.33 0.45 -6.93
C TYR A 164 1.01 -0.66 -7.75
N GLN A 165 1.86 -1.47 -7.12
CA GLN A 165 2.47 -2.64 -7.76
C GLN A 165 1.39 -3.63 -8.26
N LEU A 166 0.35 -3.85 -7.45
CA LEU A 166 -0.77 -4.74 -7.78
C LEU A 166 -1.63 -4.16 -8.93
N ASP A 167 -1.88 -2.86 -8.95
CA ASP A 167 -2.59 -2.18 -10.05
C ASP A 167 -1.86 -2.37 -11.38
N ASN A 168 -0.54 -2.15 -11.40
CA ASN A 168 0.28 -2.39 -12.59
C ASN A 168 0.23 -3.85 -13.07
N LEU A 169 0.17 -4.81 -12.14
CA LEU A 169 0.05 -6.23 -12.50
C LEU A 169 -1.33 -6.51 -13.11
N ASN A 170 -2.38 -5.91 -12.57
CA ASN A 170 -3.73 -6.00 -13.12
C ASN A 170 -3.84 -5.40 -14.54
N GLU A 171 -3.28 -4.22 -14.77
CA GLU A 171 -3.24 -3.60 -16.11
C GLU A 171 -2.46 -4.46 -17.12
N LYS A 172 -1.31 -5.01 -16.72
CA LYS A 172 -0.52 -5.93 -17.57
C LYS A 172 -1.30 -7.19 -17.92
N LEU A 173 -2.11 -7.72 -17.00
CA LEU A 173 -2.98 -8.87 -17.29
C LEU A 173 -4.01 -8.55 -18.37
N MET A 174 -4.49 -7.32 -18.45
CA MET A 174 -5.44 -6.86 -19.48
C MET A 174 -4.81 -6.74 -20.87
N GLN A 175 -3.50 -6.50 -20.94
CA GLN A 175 -2.76 -6.38 -22.20
C GLN A 175 -2.31 -7.74 -22.77
N LEU A 176 -2.46 -8.84 -22.02
CA LEU A 176 -2.10 -10.18 -22.49
C LEU A 176 -3.12 -10.70 -23.52
N PRO A 177 -2.68 -11.22 -24.69
CA PRO A 177 -3.60 -11.73 -25.69
C PRO A 177 -4.42 -12.90 -25.14
N THR A 178 -5.74 -12.77 -25.17
CA THR A 178 -6.65 -13.88 -24.89
C THR A 178 -6.76 -14.72 -26.16
N SER A 179 -5.80 -15.63 -26.38
CA SER A 179 -5.73 -16.63 -27.47
C SER A 179 -5.12 -16.14 -28.81
N GLY A 180 -4.01 -16.75 -29.25
CA GLY A 180 -3.58 -16.75 -30.66
C GLY A 180 -2.07 -16.74 -30.94
N ASP A 181 -1.53 -17.93 -31.21
CA ASP A 181 -0.28 -18.30 -31.94
C ASP A 181 1.11 -17.89 -31.35
N PRO A 182 1.95 -18.86 -30.90
CA PRO A 182 3.28 -18.61 -30.33
C PRO A 182 4.40 -18.33 -31.35
N LEU A 183 4.08 -18.03 -32.61
CA LEU A 183 5.07 -17.78 -33.64
C LEU A 183 5.21 -16.28 -33.92
N ASN A 184 6.40 -15.73 -33.65
CA ASN A 184 6.89 -14.37 -33.94
C ASN A 184 6.84 -13.37 -32.77
N LYS A 185 7.65 -13.58 -31.72
CA LYS A 185 8.17 -12.46 -30.91
C LYS A 185 9.65 -12.67 -30.52
N PRO A 186 10.43 -11.58 -30.37
CA PRO A 186 11.89 -11.61 -30.27
C PRO A 186 12.41 -12.25 -28.95
N PRO A 187 13.67 -12.73 -28.93
CA PRO A 187 14.20 -13.62 -27.89
C PRO A 187 14.36 -13.00 -26.49
N ASP A 188 14.30 -11.67 -26.37
CA ASP A 188 14.53 -10.96 -25.10
C ASP A 188 13.26 -10.88 -24.20
N ALA A 189 12.12 -11.36 -24.67
CA ALA A 189 10.84 -11.29 -23.95
C ALA A 189 10.52 -12.53 -23.09
N GLU A 190 11.28 -13.62 -23.21
CA GLU A 190 10.94 -14.92 -22.62
C GLU A 190 11.18 -14.97 -21.10
N GLY A 191 12.30 -14.39 -20.64
CA GLY A 191 12.65 -14.34 -19.22
C GLY A 191 11.74 -13.43 -18.40
N ASN A 192 11.37 -12.28 -18.97
CA ASN A 192 10.45 -11.33 -18.34
C ASN A 192 9.02 -11.87 -18.31
N ARG A 193 8.59 -12.59 -19.36
CA ARG A 193 7.28 -13.27 -19.39
C ARG A 193 7.17 -14.35 -18.33
N SER A 194 8.21 -15.16 -18.12
CA SER A 194 8.16 -16.22 -17.10
C SER A 194 8.02 -15.66 -15.68
N CYS A 195 8.68 -14.54 -15.37
CA CYS A 195 8.57 -13.85 -14.08
C CYS A 195 7.21 -13.12 -13.92
N ILE A 196 6.68 -12.55 -15.01
CA ILE A 196 5.33 -11.98 -15.03
C ILE A 196 4.27 -13.07 -14.84
N ILE A 197 4.44 -14.26 -15.43
CA ILE A 197 3.50 -15.38 -15.29
C ILE A 197 3.51 -15.92 -13.86
N SER A 198 4.68 -16.11 -13.24
CA SER A 198 4.76 -16.56 -11.84
C SER A 198 4.21 -15.53 -10.85
N SER A 199 4.48 -14.24 -11.09
CA SER A 199 3.93 -13.14 -10.27
C SER A 199 2.42 -12.93 -10.52
N ALA A 200 1.93 -13.23 -11.72
CA ALA A 200 0.51 -13.20 -12.06
C ALA A 200 -0.27 -14.35 -11.42
N GLU A 201 0.36 -15.49 -11.17
CA GLU A 201 -0.28 -16.66 -10.56
C GLU A 201 -0.46 -16.47 -9.04
N SER A 202 0.53 -15.86 -8.37
CA SER A 202 0.38 -15.43 -6.97
C SER A 202 -0.63 -14.28 -6.82
N PHE A 203 -0.62 -13.31 -7.74
CA PHE A 203 -1.61 -12.23 -7.80
C PHE A 203 -3.06 -12.74 -7.95
N LYS A 204 -3.29 -13.78 -8.74
CA LYS A 204 -4.65 -14.29 -9.02
C LYS A 204 -5.33 -15.00 -7.86
N THR A 205 -4.58 -15.44 -6.85
CA THR A 205 -5.13 -16.30 -5.78
C THR A 205 -5.43 -15.53 -4.51
N ASP A 206 -4.51 -14.67 -4.05
CA ASP A 206 -4.70 -13.82 -2.87
C ASP A 206 -3.69 -12.65 -2.91
N PRO A 207 -3.99 -11.59 -3.68
CA PRO A 207 -3.03 -10.51 -3.96
C PRO A 207 -2.64 -9.73 -2.70
N PHE A 208 -3.53 -9.66 -1.71
CA PHE A 208 -3.28 -8.92 -0.47
C PHE A 208 -2.67 -9.77 0.64
N ARG A 209 -2.49 -11.09 0.46
CA ARG A 209 -1.94 -11.98 1.50
C ARG A 209 -0.68 -11.43 2.18
N PRO A 210 0.34 -10.93 1.46
CA PRO A 210 1.55 -10.43 2.09
C PRO A 210 1.29 -9.20 2.97
N LEU A 211 0.45 -8.28 2.51
CA LEU A 211 0.08 -7.08 3.26
C LEU A 211 -0.78 -7.43 4.48
N VAL A 212 -1.73 -8.35 4.34
CA VAL A 212 -2.54 -8.88 5.45
C VAL A 212 -1.64 -9.45 6.55
N LEU A 213 -0.71 -10.34 6.20
CA LEU A 213 0.22 -10.95 7.17
C LEU A 213 1.12 -9.91 7.86
N LEU A 214 1.58 -8.90 7.12
CA LEU A 214 2.38 -7.80 7.69
C LEU A 214 1.56 -6.99 8.69
N LEU A 215 0.37 -6.54 8.29
CA LEU A 215 -0.48 -5.71 9.14
C LEU A 215 -0.98 -6.47 10.37
N GLU A 216 -1.24 -7.77 10.26
CA GLU A 216 -1.60 -8.63 11.38
C GLU A 216 -0.44 -8.74 12.39
N ARG A 217 0.78 -8.97 11.91
CA ARG A 217 1.99 -9.00 12.75
C ARG A 217 2.25 -7.67 13.46
N LEU A 218 1.94 -6.55 12.82
CA LEU A 218 2.08 -5.21 13.40
C LEU A 218 0.91 -4.82 14.32
N GLY A 219 -0.13 -5.66 14.43
CA GLY A 219 -1.33 -5.37 15.21
C GLY A 219 -2.19 -4.23 14.62
N LEU A 220 -2.09 -4.00 13.31
CA LEU A 220 -2.77 -2.91 12.58
C LEU A 220 -3.92 -3.40 11.70
N LEU A 221 -4.02 -4.71 11.46
CA LEU A 221 -5.08 -5.28 10.64
C LEU A 221 -6.42 -5.21 11.37
N THR A 222 -7.43 -4.69 10.67
CA THR A 222 -8.83 -4.65 11.15
C THR A 222 -9.75 -5.29 10.13
N GLU A 223 -10.96 -5.68 10.56
CA GLU A 223 -11.96 -6.21 9.63
C GLU A 223 -12.31 -5.20 8.53
N ARG A 224 -12.38 -3.90 8.86
CA ARG A 224 -12.64 -2.86 7.86
C ARG A 224 -11.52 -2.72 6.83
N ILE A 225 -10.25 -2.88 7.22
CA ILE A 225 -9.13 -2.92 6.26
C ILE A 225 -9.23 -4.16 5.37
N LYS A 226 -9.61 -5.32 5.91
CA LYS A 226 -9.85 -6.53 5.11
C LYS A 226 -11.00 -6.34 4.12
N GLU A 227 -12.05 -5.63 4.51
CA GLU A 227 -13.16 -5.27 3.62
C GLU A 227 -12.70 -4.37 2.47
N GLU A 228 -11.85 -3.37 2.75
CA GLU A 228 -11.31 -2.50 1.69
C GLU A 228 -10.38 -3.28 0.73
N PHE A 229 -9.60 -4.26 1.21
CA PHE A 229 -8.85 -5.16 0.31
C PHE A 229 -9.78 -5.97 -0.62
N LYS A 230 -10.89 -6.49 -0.09
CA LYS A 230 -11.90 -7.15 -0.91
C LYS A 230 -12.54 -6.19 -1.91
N CYS A 231 -12.73 -4.93 -1.54
CA CYS A 231 -13.18 -3.88 -2.47
C CYS A 231 -12.18 -3.68 -3.62
N GLY A 232 -10.88 -3.66 -3.34
CA GLY A 232 -9.84 -3.59 -4.39
C GLY A 232 -9.85 -4.80 -5.32
N GLU A 233 -9.97 -6.02 -4.77
CA GLU A 233 -10.09 -7.24 -5.60
C GLU A 233 -11.35 -7.22 -6.49
N GLN A 234 -12.46 -6.72 -5.95
CA GLN A 234 -13.71 -6.54 -6.69
C GLN A 234 -13.56 -5.47 -7.78
N TYR A 235 -12.91 -4.35 -7.49
CA TYR A 235 -12.60 -3.30 -8.46
C TYR A 235 -11.87 -3.87 -9.67
N TRP A 236 -10.72 -4.52 -9.45
CA TRP A 236 -9.94 -5.11 -10.53
C TRP A 236 -10.75 -6.13 -11.34
N THR A 237 -11.61 -6.91 -10.69
CA THR A 237 -12.46 -7.87 -11.39
C THR A 237 -13.47 -7.19 -12.32
N ILE A 238 -14.12 -6.12 -11.84
CA ILE A 238 -15.11 -5.37 -12.62
C ILE A 238 -14.44 -4.56 -13.72
N GLU A 239 -13.31 -3.92 -13.44
CA GLU A 239 -12.51 -3.19 -14.42
C GLU A 239 -12.14 -4.09 -15.60
N ARG A 240 -11.56 -5.26 -15.32
CA ARG A 240 -11.22 -6.25 -16.37
C ARG A 240 -12.45 -6.66 -17.17
N LYS A 241 -13.59 -6.89 -16.51
CA LYS A 241 -14.87 -7.22 -17.14
C LYS A 241 -15.35 -6.10 -18.08
N LEU A 242 -15.34 -4.85 -17.61
CA LEU A 242 -15.83 -3.69 -18.35
C LEU A 242 -14.96 -3.38 -19.57
N CYS A 243 -13.64 -3.35 -19.41
CA CYS A 243 -12.70 -3.08 -20.51
C CYS A 243 -12.68 -4.22 -21.54
N SER A 244 -12.82 -5.48 -21.10
CA SER A 244 -13.02 -6.61 -22.00
C SER A 244 -14.35 -6.50 -22.77
N ALA A 245 -15.43 -6.08 -22.12
CA ALA A 245 -16.71 -5.85 -22.76
C ALA A 245 -16.64 -4.73 -23.81
N LEU A 246 -15.90 -3.64 -23.56
CA LEU A 246 -15.66 -2.59 -24.56
C LEU A 246 -14.93 -3.15 -25.79
N THR A 247 -13.83 -3.87 -25.57
CA THR A 247 -13.00 -4.45 -26.63
C THR A 247 -13.80 -5.41 -27.51
N ASN A 248 -14.63 -6.25 -26.88
CA ASN A 248 -15.45 -7.24 -27.57
C ASN A 248 -16.82 -6.71 -28.00
N ARG A 249 -17.07 -5.39 -27.84
CA ARG A 249 -18.32 -4.70 -28.15
C ARG A 249 -19.57 -5.34 -27.50
N LEU A 250 -19.40 -5.93 -26.32
CA LEU A 250 -20.49 -6.49 -25.52
C LEU A 250 -21.31 -5.39 -24.83
N GLU A 251 -22.48 -5.78 -24.30
CA GLU A 251 -23.32 -4.89 -23.51
C GLU A 251 -22.67 -4.59 -22.15
N ILE A 252 -22.78 -3.35 -21.70
CA ILE A 252 -22.22 -2.88 -20.43
C ILE A 252 -23.36 -2.52 -19.47
N SER A 253 -23.30 -3.05 -18.26
CA SER A 253 -24.23 -2.70 -17.19
C SER A 253 -23.86 -1.37 -16.56
N ILE A 254 -24.84 -0.46 -16.41
CA ILE A 254 -24.64 0.79 -15.68
C ILE A 254 -24.31 0.55 -14.20
N ASP A 255 -24.85 -0.53 -13.60
CA ASP A 255 -24.62 -0.84 -12.19
C ASP A 255 -23.16 -1.28 -11.96
N ASP A 256 -22.57 -2.02 -12.90
CA ASP A 256 -21.15 -2.38 -12.85
C ASP A 256 -20.26 -1.12 -12.96
N VAL A 257 -20.62 -0.17 -13.83
CA VAL A 257 -19.87 1.08 -13.99
C VAL A 257 -19.93 1.92 -12.72
N LYS A 258 -21.12 2.06 -12.12
CA LYS A 258 -21.29 2.76 -10.84
C LYS A 258 -20.52 2.07 -9.71
N MET A 259 -20.50 0.75 -9.69
CA MET A 259 -19.75 0.00 -8.70
C MET A 259 -18.23 0.18 -8.90
N ALA A 260 -17.73 0.13 -10.14
CA ALA A 260 -16.31 0.32 -10.44
C ALA A 260 -15.80 1.68 -9.94
N ILE A 261 -16.46 2.78 -10.32
CA ILE A 261 -16.04 4.12 -9.91
C ILE A 261 -16.07 4.32 -8.38
N HIS A 262 -17.03 3.69 -7.68
CA HIS A 262 -17.06 3.74 -6.21
C HIS A 262 -15.97 2.89 -5.54
N LEU A 263 -15.49 1.84 -6.21
CA LEU A 263 -14.46 0.97 -5.66
C LEU A 263 -13.04 1.45 -5.99
N LYS A 264 -12.86 2.31 -7.00
CA LYS A 264 -11.56 2.76 -7.53
C LYS A 264 -10.61 3.29 -6.45
N SER A 265 -11.07 4.18 -5.59
CA SER A 265 -10.25 4.79 -4.51
C SER A 265 -10.16 3.94 -3.22
N PHE A 266 -10.15 2.60 -3.30
CA PHE A 266 -10.03 1.75 -2.11
C PHE A 266 -8.67 1.90 -1.40
N ASP A 267 -7.62 2.23 -2.15
CA ASP A 267 -6.27 2.53 -1.69
C ASP A 267 -6.26 3.69 -0.67
N TYR A 268 -6.88 4.81 -1.00
CA TYR A 268 -7.05 5.95 -0.09
C TYR A 268 -7.80 5.57 1.18
N ARG A 269 -8.83 4.72 1.07
CA ARG A 269 -9.59 4.21 2.22
C ARG A 269 -8.74 3.30 3.10
N VAL A 270 -7.93 2.41 2.52
CA VAL A 270 -6.94 1.61 3.26
C VAL A 270 -5.97 2.51 4.00
N LEU A 271 -5.37 3.51 3.33
CA LEU A 271 -4.43 4.45 3.93
C LEU A 271 -5.08 5.25 5.09
N ASN A 272 -6.32 5.69 4.91
CA ASN A 272 -7.07 6.43 5.92
C ASN A 272 -7.34 5.57 7.17
N LEU A 273 -7.80 4.32 6.98
CA LEU A 273 -8.03 3.38 8.07
C LEU A 273 -6.74 3.00 8.79
N LEU A 274 -5.65 2.79 8.04
CA LEU A 274 -4.33 2.54 8.62
C LEU A 274 -3.87 3.73 9.46
N LEU A 275 -4.10 4.97 9.01
CA LEU A 275 -3.74 6.15 9.78
C LEU A 275 -4.53 6.25 11.09
N TYR A 276 -5.82 5.90 11.12
CA TYR A 276 -6.58 5.77 12.37
C TYR A 276 -5.95 4.74 13.32
N GLN A 277 -5.60 3.54 12.81
CA GLN A 277 -4.99 2.48 13.62
C GLN A 277 -3.61 2.87 14.16
N LEU A 278 -2.75 3.44 13.32
CA LEU A 278 -1.43 3.94 13.71
C LEU A 278 -1.48 5.02 14.78
N ARG A 279 -2.59 5.77 14.85
CA ARG A 279 -2.83 6.82 15.86
C ARG A 279 -3.53 6.29 17.10
N GLY A 280 -4.07 5.06 17.06
CA GLY A 280 -4.88 4.50 18.14
C GLY A 280 -6.21 5.23 18.32
N GLU A 281 -6.75 5.80 17.23
CA GLU A 281 -8.00 6.54 17.25
C GLU A 281 -9.16 5.72 16.66
N LYS A 282 -10.37 6.01 17.14
CA LYS A 282 -11.58 5.43 16.56
C LYS A 282 -11.86 6.08 15.21
N VAL A 283 -12.27 5.25 14.25
CA VAL A 283 -12.71 5.74 12.94
C VAL A 283 -13.92 6.64 13.13
N ASN A 284 -13.90 7.80 12.46
CA ASN A 284 -15.01 8.72 12.44
C ASN A 284 -15.86 8.45 11.19
N GLU A 285 -17.07 7.90 11.37
CA GLU A 285 -17.94 7.51 10.26
C GLU A 285 -18.37 8.70 9.40
N LEU A 286 -18.59 9.88 10.00
CA LEU A 286 -18.91 11.07 9.21
C LEU A 286 -17.76 11.47 8.28
N HIS A 287 -16.51 11.33 8.75
CA HIS A 287 -15.35 11.58 7.90
C HIS A 287 -15.28 10.57 6.75
N MET A 288 -15.52 9.28 7.04
CA MET A 288 -15.52 8.22 6.03
C MET A 288 -16.62 8.44 4.97
N ASP A 289 -17.84 8.77 5.41
CA ASP A 289 -18.97 9.05 4.52
C ASP A 289 -18.70 10.26 3.62
N PHE A 290 -18.14 11.32 4.20
CA PHE A 290 -17.78 12.53 3.45
C PHE A 290 -16.69 12.25 2.42
N LEU A 291 -15.58 11.63 2.86
CA LEU A 291 -14.43 11.35 2.01
C LEU A 291 -14.81 10.41 0.86
N SER A 292 -15.62 9.37 1.11
CA SER A 292 -16.10 8.47 0.06
C SER A 292 -16.84 9.18 -1.09
N VAL A 293 -17.61 10.23 -0.79
CA VAL A 293 -18.29 11.02 -1.84
C VAL A 293 -17.31 11.97 -2.53
N SER A 294 -16.36 12.53 -1.78
CA SER A 294 -15.34 13.40 -2.33
C SER A 294 -14.38 12.66 -3.26
N GLU A 295 -13.90 11.48 -2.84
CA GLU A 295 -13.11 10.52 -3.64
C GLU A 295 -13.82 10.23 -4.95
N PHE A 296 -15.11 9.86 -4.91
CA PHE A 296 -15.90 9.62 -6.12
C PHE A 296 -15.90 10.81 -7.09
N LEU A 297 -16.03 12.04 -6.60
CA LEU A 297 -15.99 13.23 -7.47
C LEU A 297 -14.60 13.46 -8.05
N VAL A 298 -13.54 13.23 -7.27
CA VAL A 298 -12.16 13.30 -7.74
C VAL A 298 -11.91 12.26 -8.84
N GLU A 299 -12.34 11.01 -8.66
CA GLU A 299 -12.18 9.96 -9.69
C GLU A 299 -12.91 10.31 -10.99
N VAL A 300 -14.10 10.90 -10.91
CA VAL A 300 -14.81 11.37 -12.12
C VAL A 300 -14.05 12.52 -12.78
N SER A 301 -13.43 13.41 -12.00
CA SER A 301 -12.61 14.50 -12.53
C SER A 301 -11.37 13.96 -13.24
N ASP A 302 -10.66 13.02 -12.63
CA ASP A 302 -9.47 12.38 -13.18
C ASP A 302 -9.82 11.63 -14.46
N ASP A 303 -10.90 10.83 -14.46
CA ASP A 303 -11.40 10.17 -15.68
C ASP A 303 -11.75 11.19 -16.80
N LEU A 304 -12.26 12.37 -16.48
CA LEU A 304 -12.54 13.39 -17.51
C LEU A 304 -11.26 14.02 -18.06
N PHE A 305 -10.23 14.14 -17.23
CA PHE A 305 -8.92 14.66 -17.62
C PHE A 305 -8.12 13.66 -18.45
N ASP A 306 -8.08 12.40 -18.03
CA ASP A 306 -7.31 11.31 -18.65
C ASP A 306 -8.07 10.57 -19.76
N TYR A 307 -9.27 11.05 -20.15
CA TYR A 307 -10.18 10.38 -21.09
C TYR A 307 -9.52 9.89 -22.39
N GLU A 308 -8.66 10.72 -22.99
CA GLU A 308 -7.99 10.37 -24.24
C GLU A 308 -6.95 9.26 -24.04
N ASP A 309 -6.16 9.34 -22.97
CA ASP A 309 -5.13 8.37 -22.63
C ASP A 309 -5.75 7.03 -22.20
N ASP A 310 -6.83 7.05 -21.41
CA ASP A 310 -7.58 5.84 -21.04
C ASP A 310 -8.17 5.13 -22.27
N VAL A 311 -8.66 5.91 -23.24
CA VAL A 311 -9.09 5.38 -24.54
C VAL A 311 -7.92 4.85 -25.34
N LEU A 312 -6.67 5.29 -25.18
CA LEU A 312 -5.53 4.68 -25.86
C LEU A 312 -5.05 3.40 -25.18
N GLU A 313 -5.11 3.35 -23.84
CA GLU A 313 -4.58 2.26 -23.02
C GLU A 313 -5.59 1.13 -22.77
N ASN A 314 -6.87 1.36 -23.08
CA ASN A 314 -7.98 0.45 -22.76
C ASN A 314 -8.26 0.35 -21.26
N SER A 315 -8.03 1.45 -20.54
CA SER A 315 -8.27 1.58 -19.11
C SER A 315 -9.73 1.92 -18.83
N PHE A 316 -10.19 1.63 -17.61
CA PHE A 316 -11.54 2.00 -17.20
C PHE A 316 -11.66 3.53 -17.16
N ASN A 317 -12.78 4.03 -17.68
CA ASN A 317 -13.07 5.46 -17.66
C ASN A 317 -14.59 5.66 -17.68
N VAL A 318 -15.13 6.43 -16.74
CA VAL A 318 -16.58 6.58 -16.56
C VAL A 318 -17.26 7.20 -17.78
N LEU A 319 -16.64 8.20 -18.42
CA LEU A 319 -17.21 8.82 -19.62
C LEU A 319 -17.23 7.84 -20.79
N ARG A 320 -16.15 7.09 -20.97
CA ARG A 320 -16.02 6.03 -21.98
C ARG A 320 -17.13 4.99 -21.84
N MET A 321 -17.41 4.54 -20.61
CA MET A 321 -18.50 3.62 -20.31
C MET A 321 -19.88 4.25 -20.59
N PHE A 322 -20.09 5.51 -20.21
CA PHE A 322 -21.35 6.21 -20.47
C PHE A 322 -21.61 6.40 -21.97
N VAL A 323 -20.57 6.67 -22.76
CA VAL A 323 -20.64 6.74 -24.23
C VAL A 323 -21.06 5.38 -24.80
N ARG A 324 -20.52 4.27 -24.29
CA ARG A 324 -20.90 2.93 -24.74
C ARG A 324 -22.36 2.57 -24.42
N ILE A 325 -22.88 3.01 -23.27
CA ILE A 325 -24.25 2.71 -22.80
C ILE A 325 -25.28 3.62 -23.45
N TYR A 326 -25.05 4.93 -23.44
CA TYR A 326 -26.04 5.94 -23.81
C TYR A 326 -25.83 6.54 -25.20
N GLY A 327 -24.67 6.29 -25.81
CA GLY A 327 -24.23 6.92 -27.06
C GLY A 327 -23.68 8.34 -26.86
N SER A 328 -22.87 8.78 -27.83
CA SER A 328 -22.14 10.06 -27.77
C SER A 328 -23.00 11.31 -27.55
N GLY A 329 -24.27 11.29 -27.99
CA GLY A 329 -25.18 12.43 -27.83
C GLY A 329 -25.79 12.55 -26.43
N ARG A 330 -26.00 11.45 -25.71
CA ARG A 330 -26.66 11.45 -24.39
C ARG A 330 -25.71 11.25 -23.22
N ALA A 331 -24.53 10.67 -23.45
CA ALA A 331 -23.56 10.39 -22.41
C ALA A 331 -23.16 11.63 -21.58
N PRO A 332 -22.84 12.81 -22.17
CA PRO A 332 -22.50 13.99 -21.37
C PRO A 332 -23.61 14.43 -20.42
N VAL A 333 -24.86 14.39 -20.89
CA VAL A 333 -26.03 14.80 -20.08
C VAL A 333 -26.29 13.80 -18.96
N MET A 334 -26.13 12.50 -19.23
CA MET A 334 -26.30 11.45 -18.21
C MET A 334 -25.18 11.52 -17.16
N LEU A 335 -23.95 11.78 -17.56
CA LEU A 335 -22.81 11.94 -16.64
C LEU A 335 -22.97 13.20 -15.79
N ALA A 336 -23.36 14.33 -16.38
CA ALA A 336 -23.63 15.56 -15.63
C ALA A 336 -24.72 15.37 -14.57
N LYS A 337 -25.77 14.59 -14.86
CA LYS A 337 -26.79 14.25 -13.87
C LYS A 337 -26.20 13.40 -12.73
N PHE A 338 -25.36 12.42 -13.07
CA PHE A 338 -24.72 11.54 -12.09
C PHE A 338 -23.77 12.32 -11.16
N ILE A 339 -23.02 13.28 -11.71
CA ILE A 339 -22.19 14.23 -10.95
C ILE A 339 -23.06 15.08 -10.02
N ALA A 340 -24.14 15.69 -10.53
CA ALA A 340 -24.99 16.57 -9.73
C ALA A 340 -25.63 15.86 -8.52
N GLU A 341 -26.02 14.59 -8.67
CA GLU A 341 -26.53 13.76 -7.55
C GLU A 341 -25.45 13.56 -6.47
N ALA A 342 -24.20 13.34 -6.88
CA ALA A 342 -23.07 13.21 -5.94
C ALA A 342 -22.69 14.56 -5.29
N GLU A 343 -22.71 15.66 -6.03
CA GLU A 343 -22.47 17.01 -5.50
C GLU A 343 -23.52 17.41 -4.45
N GLU A 344 -24.80 17.04 -4.64
CA GLU A 344 -25.84 17.27 -3.63
C GLU A 344 -25.51 16.54 -2.32
N LYS A 345 -25.12 15.26 -2.42
CA LYS A 345 -24.70 14.47 -1.26
C LYS A 345 -23.44 15.04 -0.60
N TYR A 346 -22.45 15.44 -1.40
CA TYR A 346 -21.22 16.10 -0.94
C TYR A 346 -21.56 17.37 -0.14
N ASN A 347 -22.41 18.24 -0.69
CA ASN A 347 -22.83 19.48 -0.03
C ASN A 347 -23.59 19.25 1.27
N CYS A 348 -24.37 18.17 1.37
CA CYS A 348 -25.05 17.80 2.60
C CYS A 348 -24.06 17.35 3.69
N LEU A 349 -23.11 16.49 3.35
CA LEU A 349 -22.09 15.99 4.27
C LEU A 349 -21.10 17.08 4.68
N LEU A 350 -20.70 17.95 3.75
CA LEU A 350 -19.81 19.08 4.00
C LEU A 350 -20.36 20.05 5.07
N LYS A 351 -21.68 20.23 5.11
CA LYS A 351 -22.38 21.04 6.12
C LYS A 351 -22.49 20.33 7.47
N ALA A 352 -22.42 19.01 7.49
CA ALA A 352 -22.46 18.20 8.70
C ALA A 352 -21.08 18.08 9.38
N LEU A 353 -19.99 18.28 8.63
CA LEU A 353 -18.63 18.33 9.17
C LEU A 353 -18.43 19.48 10.17
N ASP A 354 -17.38 19.34 10.99
CA ASP A 354 -16.88 20.45 11.79
C ASP A 354 -16.63 21.69 10.90
N PRO A 355 -17.11 22.89 11.27
CA PRO A 355 -17.01 24.08 10.42
C PRO A 355 -15.58 24.47 10.06
N ILE A 356 -14.61 24.24 10.96
CA ILE A 356 -13.20 24.57 10.70
C ILE A 356 -12.62 23.57 9.70
N LEU A 357 -12.92 22.29 9.87
CA LEU A 357 -12.52 21.23 8.95
C LEU A 357 -13.12 21.44 7.55
N SER A 358 -14.41 21.77 7.48
CA SER A 358 -15.13 22.05 6.23
C SER A 358 -14.44 23.16 5.42
N VAL A 359 -14.14 24.30 6.05
CA VAL A 359 -13.44 25.43 5.41
C VAL A 359 -12.02 25.07 4.98
N LYS A 360 -11.29 24.28 5.80
CA LYS A 360 -9.94 23.83 5.45
C LYS A 360 -9.96 22.91 4.25
N TYR A 361 -10.91 21.98 4.19
CA TYR A 361 -11.03 21.04 3.09
C TYR A 361 -11.38 21.76 1.78
N GLN A 362 -12.35 22.67 1.81
CA GLN A 362 -12.68 23.51 0.65
C GLN A 362 -11.46 24.27 0.10
N ARG A 363 -10.65 24.87 0.98
CA ARG A 363 -9.41 25.53 0.57
C ARG A 363 -8.43 24.56 -0.09
N ARG A 364 -8.28 23.35 0.45
CA ARG A 364 -7.42 22.32 -0.16
C ARG A 364 -7.92 21.94 -1.56
N CYS A 365 -9.22 21.83 -1.76
CA CYS A 365 -9.79 21.58 -3.09
C CYS A 365 -9.46 22.74 -4.06
N GLU A 366 -9.62 24.00 -3.63
CA GLU A 366 -9.22 25.17 -4.43
C GLU A 366 -7.73 25.15 -4.81
N GLU A 367 -6.86 24.79 -3.85
CA GLU A 367 -5.42 24.62 -4.07
C GLU A 367 -5.15 23.53 -5.11
N ALA A 368 -5.77 22.35 -4.98
CA ALA A 368 -5.61 21.23 -5.90
C ALA A 368 -6.04 21.60 -7.33
N THR A 369 -7.20 22.23 -7.49
CA THR A 369 -7.69 22.72 -8.79
C THR A 369 -6.72 23.71 -9.42
N SER A 370 -6.12 24.59 -8.60
CA SER A 370 -5.15 25.56 -9.09
C SER A 370 -3.80 24.94 -9.49
N GLU A 371 -3.34 23.90 -8.75
CA GLU A 371 -2.15 23.11 -9.06
C GLU A 371 -2.33 22.37 -10.40
N GLY A 372 -3.55 21.93 -10.71
CA GLY A 372 -3.95 21.37 -12.01
C GLY A 372 -4.11 22.39 -13.15
N GLY A 373 -3.87 23.68 -12.89
CA GLY A 373 -3.88 24.74 -13.91
C GLY A 373 -5.25 25.35 -14.22
N GLU A 374 -6.31 24.95 -13.51
CA GLU A 374 -7.67 25.48 -13.72
C GLU A 374 -7.94 26.68 -12.78
N LYS A 375 -8.53 27.76 -13.32
CA LYS A 375 -8.97 28.92 -12.54
C LYS A 375 -10.49 28.86 -12.36
N SER A 376 -10.96 28.02 -11.45
CA SER A 376 -12.39 27.93 -11.13
C SER A 376 -12.79 28.89 -10.00
N THR A 377 -14.04 29.34 -10.04
CA THR A 377 -14.69 30.08 -8.93
C THR A 377 -15.43 29.15 -7.95
N SER A 378 -15.52 27.85 -8.26
CA SER A 378 -16.10 26.83 -7.41
C SER A 378 -15.01 26.06 -6.67
N PRO A 379 -15.18 25.73 -5.37
CA PRO A 379 -14.22 24.90 -4.64
C PRO A 379 -14.02 23.50 -5.24
N LEU A 380 -14.98 23.00 -6.03
CA LEU A 380 -14.91 21.71 -6.72
C LEU A 380 -14.38 21.81 -8.16
N GLY A 381 -13.90 22.98 -8.61
CA GLY A 381 -13.52 23.15 -10.01
C GLY A 381 -14.71 23.35 -10.94
N SER A 382 -14.47 23.28 -12.26
CA SER A 382 -15.53 23.27 -13.26
C SER A 382 -15.50 21.98 -14.07
N TRP A 383 -16.66 21.32 -14.18
CA TRP A 383 -16.76 20.11 -15.00
C TRP A 383 -16.64 20.46 -16.48
N THR A 384 -15.54 20.04 -17.09
CA THR A 384 -15.33 20.13 -18.54
C THR A 384 -15.40 18.74 -19.14
N ILE A 385 -16.46 18.46 -19.92
CA ILE A 385 -16.56 17.20 -20.64
C ILE A 385 -15.65 17.28 -21.88
N PRO A 386 -14.65 16.39 -22.03
CA PRO A 386 -13.76 16.40 -23.18
C PRO A 386 -14.51 16.03 -24.48
N PRO A 387 -13.93 16.33 -25.66
CA PRO A 387 -14.51 15.93 -26.93
C PRO A 387 -14.73 14.41 -27.01
N ILE A 388 -15.97 13.99 -27.27
CA ILE A 388 -16.31 12.57 -27.27
C ILE A 388 -15.67 11.82 -28.45
N ILE A 389 -14.92 10.77 -28.13
CA ILE A 389 -14.39 9.82 -29.10
C ILE A 389 -15.50 8.85 -29.49
N LYS A 390 -15.97 8.97 -30.74
CA LYS A 390 -17.09 8.17 -31.25
C LYS A 390 -16.69 6.76 -31.70
N ASP A 391 -15.46 6.62 -32.17
CA ASP A 391 -14.90 5.39 -32.69
C ASP A 391 -13.50 5.21 -32.09
N GLU A 392 -13.43 4.42 -31.02
CA GLU A 392 -12.17 4.17 -30.31
C GLU A 392 -11.17 3.37 -31.16
N GLU A 393 -11.64 2.48 -32.04
CA GLU A 393 -10.74 1.68 -32.90
C GLU A 393 -10.05 2.59 -33.91
N LEU A 394 -10.81 3.48 -34.55
CA LEU A 394 -10.25 4.50 -35.43
C LEU A 394 -9.30 5.43 -34.66
N TYR A 395 -9.72 5.93 -33.50
CA TYR A 395 -8.90 6.82 -32.66
C TYR A 395 -7.56 6.19 -32.28
N ARG A 396 -7.57 4.96 -31.76
CA ARG A 396 -6.34 4.20 -31.46
C ARG A 396 -5.49 4.01 -32.73
N SER A 397 -6.10 3.67 -33.87
CA SER A 397 -5.36 3.44 -35.11
C SER A 397 -4.67 4.69 -35.68
N GLU A 398 -5.21 5.88 -35.41
CA GLU A 398 -4.63 7.16 -35.85
C GLU A 398 -3.45 7.57 -34.96
N HIS A 399 -3.53 7.29 -33.65
CA HIS A 399 -2.53 7.66 -32.66
C HIS A 399 -1.44 6.60 -32.44
N LEU A 400 -1.68 5.34 -32.82
CA LEU A 400 -0.69 4.25 -32.80
C LEU A 400 0.15 4.17 -34.09
N ARG A 401 -0.12 4.98 -35.12
CA ARG A 401 0.77 5.04 -36.29
C ARG A 401 2.09 5.67 -35.88
N PRO A 402 3.25 5.03 -36.11
CA PRO A 402 4.50 5.74 -35.99
C PRO A 402 4.45 6.89 -36.98
N THR A 403 4.76 8.11 -36.51
CA THR A 403 5.11 9.23 -37.37
C THR A 403 6.15 8.74 -38.37
N THR A 404 5.71 8.36 -39.57
CA THR A 404 6.60 8.20 -40.71
C THR A 404 7.16 9.57 -40.97
N ALA A 405 8.39 9.79 -40.49
CA ALA A 405 9.21 10.93 -40.86
C ALA A 405 9.18 11.02 -42.39
N THR A 406 8.53 12.07 -42.88
CA THR A 406 8.66 12.52 -44.25
C THR A 406 10.06 13.10 -44.37
N ASN A 407 10.93 12.37 -45.07
CA ASN A 407 12.13 12.91 -45.72
C ASN A 407 11.99 12.70 -47.22
#